data_AF-A0A257RRD0-F1
#
_entry.id   AF-A0A257RRD0-F1
#
_cell.length_a   1.000
_cell.length_b   1.000
_cell.length_c   1.000
_cell.angle_alpha   90.00
_cell.angle_beta   90.00
_cell.angle_gamma   90.00
#
_symmetry.space_group_name_H-M   'P 1'
#
loop_
_entity.id
_entity.type
_entity.pdbx_description
1 polymer ?
#
loop_
_entity_poly.entity_id
_entity_poly.type
_entity_poly.pdbx_seq_one_letter_code
_entity_poly.pdbx_strand_id
1 'polypeptide(L)'
;MKILFTAALLFAPMFLPQPALAQPNARGLVAINRPQVELRDLFSGLGQQGSLVLGPAPAPGQRIFVGTAQLSAIAEEYGIGWQSHGVDMQVIIERPGQPLSRATITAAIATALQDAGAPAHCAITLPDFTPPMVPPDASP
;
A
#
# COMPACT_ATOMS: atom_id res chain seq x y z
N MET A 1 70.28 -13.19 -21.35
CA MET A 1 69.74 -11.94 -20.75
C MET A 1 68.34 -11.68 -21.28
N LYS A 2 67.29 -12.16 -20.59
CA LYS A 2 66.02 -11.45 -20.31
C LYS A 2 65.04 -12.41 -19.63
N ILE A 3 64.83 -12.14 -18.34
CA ILE A 3 63.92 -12.83 -17.44
C ILE A 3 62.58 -12.11 -17.57
N LEU A 4 61.49 -12.81 -17.89
CA LEU A 4 60.13 -12.25 -17.79
C LEU A 4 59.42 -12.95 -16.62
N PHE A 5 59.40 -12.26 -15.48
CA PHE A 5 58.60 -12.61 -14.32
C PHE A 5 57.12 -12.34 -14.64
N THR A 6 56.31 -13.38 -14.73
CA THR A 6 54.85 -13.23 -14.86
C THR A 6 54.26 -13.32 -13.46
N ALA A 7 53.93 -12.17 -12.87
CA ALA A 7 53.31 -12.10 -11.55
C ALA A 7 51.83 -12.54 -11.66
N ALA A 8 51.52 -13.72 -11.14
CA ALA A 8 50.16 -14.19 -10.98
C ALA A 8 49.52 -13.48 -9.78
N LEU A 9 48.66 -12.49 -10.07
CA LEU A 9 47.88 -11.77 -9.07
C LEU A 9 46.73 -12.68 -8.60
N LEU A 10 46.90 -13.27 -7.41
CA LEU A 10 45.86 -14.05 -6.71
C LEU A 10 44.70 -13.15 -6.32
N PHE A 11 43.62 -13.16 -7.11
CA PHE A 11 42.35 -12.51 -6.77
C PHE A 11 41.60 -13.42 -5.79
N ALA A 12 41.84 -13.26 -4.49
CA ALA A 12 41.06 -13.94 -3.46
C ALA A 12 39.64 -13.33 -3.42
N PRO A 13 38.56 -14.11 -3.60
CA PRO A 13 37.20 -13.59 -3.47
C PRO A 13 36.96 -13.21 -2.01
N MET A 14 36.92 -11.91 -1.75
CA MET A 14 36.53 -11.36 -0.46
C MET A 14 35.03 -11.67 -0.26
N PHE A 15 34.73 -12.72 0.51
CA PHE A 15 33.37 -13.12 0.86
C PHE A 15 32.83 -12.11 1.88
N LEU A 16 32.23 -11.02 1.41
CA LEU A 16 31.53 -10.09 2.28
C LEU A 16 30.25 -10.79 2.80
N PRO A 17 29.99 -10.80 4.11
CA PRO A 17 28.74 -11.32 4.63
C PRO A 17 27.60 -10.47 4.09
N GLN A 18 26.82 -11.02 3.15
CA GLN A 18 25.57 -10.39 2.73
C GLN A 18 24.60 -10.45 3.90
N PRO A 19 23.96 -9.33 4.28
CA PRO A 19 22.86 -9.38 5.23
C PRO A 19 21.80 -10.32 4.66
N ALA A 20 21.44 -11.36 5.41
CA ALA A 20 20.34 -12.23 5.04
C ALA A 20 19.07 -11.37 5.03
N LEU A 21 18.60 -11.01 3.84
CA LEU A 21 17.26 -10.45 3.71
C LEU A 21 16.29 -11.51 4.22
N ALA A 22 15.37 -11.10 5.09
CA ALA A 22 14.32 -11.99 5.56
C ALA A 22 13.60 -12.59 4.34
N GLN A 23 13.41 -13.91 4.34
CA GLN A 23 12.73 -14.58 3.24
C GLN A 23 11.34 -13.98 3.04
N PRO A 24 10.93 -13.63 1.81
CA PRO A 24 9.62 -13.09 1.56
C PRO A 24 8.53 -14.04 2.03
N ASN A 25 7.56 -13.51 2.77
CA ASN A 25 6.38 -14.27 3.18
C ASN A 25 5.11 -13.46 2.92
N ALA A 26 4.04 -14.13 2.50
CA ALA A 26 2.74 -13.50 2.35
C ALA A 26 2.18 -13.07 3.71
N ARG A 27 1.51 -11.93 3.73
CA ARG A 27 0.81 -11.42 4.92
C ARG A 27 -0.56 -12.10 5.09
N GLY A 28 -1.19 -11.88 6.24
CA GLY A 28 -2.56 -12.33 6.51
C GLY A 28 -3.56 -11.21 6.30
N LEU A 29 -3.73 -10.36 7.32
CA LEU A 29 -4.56 -9.15 7.27
C LEU A 29 -3.67 -7.92 7.37
N VAL A 30 -3.92 -6.91 6.53
CA VAL A 30 -3.21 -5.64 6.52
C VAL A 30 -4.20 -4.49 6.41
N ALA A 31 -4.11 -3.54 7.34
CA ALA A 31 -4.83 -2.28 7.27
C ALA A 31 -3.93 -1.18 6.68
N ILE A 32 -4.44 -0.45 5.68
CA ILE A 32 -3.74 0.68 5.06
C ILE A 32 -4.61 1.93 5.09
N ASN A 33 -4.02 3.11 5.35
CA ASN A 33 -4.73 4.40 5.26
C ASN A 33 -4.48 5.13 3.93
N ARG A 34 -3.41 4.75 3.23
CA ARG A 34 -2.97 5.35 1.96
C ARG A 34 -3.85 4.93 0.78
N PRO A 35 -3.89 5.74 -0.30
CA PRO A 35 -4.78 5.51 -1.45
C PRO A 35 -4.29 4.44 -2.43
N GLN A 36 -3.09 3.90 -2.24
CA GLN A 36 -2.48 2.91 -3.11
C GLN A 36 -2.13 1.65 -2.33
N VAL A 37 -2.18 0.50 -3.00
CA VAL A 37 -1.60 -0.75 -2.52
C VAL A 37 -0.16 -0.83 -3.04
N GLU A 38 0.76 -1.24 -2.18
CA GLU A 38 2.15 -1.53 -2.56
C GLU A 38 2.48 -3.01 -2.31
N LEU A 39 3.57 -3.48 -2.91
CA LEU A 39 4.04 -4.86 -2.70
C LEU A 39 4.22 -5.22 -1.22
N ARG A 40 4.64 -4.27 -0.36
CA ARG A 40 4.81 -4.52 1.08
C ARG A 40 3.51 -4.90 1.80
N ASP A 41 2.35 -4.61 1.21
CA ASP A 41 1.05 -4.99 1.78
C ASP A 41 0.75 -6.46 1.55
N LEU A 42 1.35 -7.06 0.53
CA LEU A 42 1.18 -8.48 0.21
C LEU A 42 2.29 -9.33 0.82
N PHE A 43 3.54 -8.87 0.73
CA PHE A 43 4.70 -9.64 1.18
C PHE A 43 5.56 -8.87 2.20
N SER A 44 6.09 -9.60 3.17
CA SER A 44 7.16 -9.12 4.06
C SER A 44 8.55 -9.34 3.42
N GLY A 45 9.61 -8.80 4.01
CA GLY A 45 10.99 -9.08 3.59
C GLY A 45 11.47 -8.40 2.30
N LEU A 46 10.66 -7.50 1.70
CA LEU A 46 10.96 -6.92 0.38
C LEU A 46 12.00 -5.78 0.35
N GLY A 47 12.45 -5.29 1.52
CA GLY A 47 13.35 -4.14 1.59
C GLY A 47 12.81 -2.93 0.80
N GLN A 48 13.63 -2.37 -0.09
CA GLN A 48 13.26 -1.21 -0.92
C GLN A 48 12.20 -1.53 -1.99
N GLN A 49 12.14 -2.76 -2.49
CA GLN A 49 11.16 -3.18 -3.49
C GLN A 49 9.72 -3.11 -2.96
N GLY A 50 9.55 -3.15 -1.63
CA GLY A 50 8.25 -3.06 -0.99
C GLY A 50 7.46 -1.78 -1.27
N SER A 51 8.10 -0.71 -1.77
CA SER A 51 7.44 0.56 -2.14
C SER A 51 6.79 0.57 -3.53
N LEU A 52 6.93 -0.50 -4.32
CA LEU A 52 6.34 -0.53 -5.66
C LEU A 52 4.82 -0.61 -5.58
N VAL A 53 4.16 0.27 -6.31
CA VAL A 53 2.71 0.41 -6.35
C VAL A 53 2.10 -0.66 -7.24
N LEU A 54 1.11 -1.38 -6.71
CA LEU A 54 0.32 -2.38 -7.43
C LEU A 54 -0.96 -1.79 -8.03
N GLY A 55 -1.55 -0.79 -7.36
CA GLY A 55 -2.82 -0.22 -7.81
C GLY A 55 -3.52 0.58 -6.71
N PRO A 56 -4.79 0.97 -6.95
CA PRO A 56 -5.59 1.68 -5.96
C PRO A 56 -5.91 0.80 -4.75
N ALA A 57 -5.91 1.41 -3.57
CA ALA A 57 -6.45 0.80 -2.35
C ALA A 57 -7.97 0.64 -2.45
N PRO A 58 -8.59 -0.27 -1.67
CA PRO A 58 -10.04 -0.30 -1.52
C PRO A 58 -10.58 1.07 -1.11
N ALA A 59 -11.85 1.33 -1.40
CA ALA A 59 -12.53 2.51 -0.86
C ALA A 59 -12.49 2.48 0.68
N PRO A 60 -12.49 3.63 1.37
CA PRO A 60 -12.55 3.65 2.83
C PRO A 60 -13.74 2.85 3.36
N GLY A 61 -13.51 2.03 4.38
CA GLY A 61 -14.48 1.09 4.95
C GLY A 61 -14.62 -0.22 4.16
N GLN A 62 -13.87 -0.42 3.08
CA GLN A 62 -13.90 -1.63 2.25
C GLN A 62 -12.63 -2.46 2.43
N ARG A 63 -12.68 -3.68 1.90
CA ARG A 63 -11.57 -4.62 1.86
C ARG A 63 -11.50 -5.33 0.51
N ILE A 64 -10.30 -5.80 0.15
CA ILE A 64 -10.07 -6.69 -0.97
C ILE A 64 -9.37 -7.96 -0.50
N PHE A 65 -9.56 -9.05 -1.25
CA PHE A 65 -8.96 -10.34 -0.98
C PHE A 65 -8.02 -10.68 -2.14
N VAL A 66 -6.77 -11.00 -1.82
CA VAL A 66 -5.76 -11.43 -2.79
C VAL A 66 -5.44 -12.89 -2.51
N GLY A 67 -6.03 -13.77 -3.30
CA GLY A 67 -5.91 -15.22 -3.13
C GLY A 67 -4.58 -15.77 -3.62
N THR A 68 -4.28 -17.01 -3.26
CA THR A 68 -3.00 -17.70 -3.55
C THR A 68 -2.56 -17.57 -5.02
N ALA A 69 -3.45 -17.82 -5.99
CA ALA A 69 -3.10 -17.76 -7.41
C ALA A 69 -2.64 -16.35 -7.83
N GLN A 70 -3.30 -15.30 -7.31
CA GLN A 70 -2.93 -13.92 -7.58
C GLN A 70 -1.63 -13.54 -6.85
N LEU A 71 -1.44 -14.02 -5.62
CA LEU A 71 -0.17 -13.85 -4.90
C LEU A 71 1.00 -14.48 -5.67
N SER A 72 0.81 -15.69 -6.23
CA SER A 72 1.83 -16.35 -7.06
C SER A 72 2.14 -15.54 -8.32
N ALA A 73 1.11 -15.09 -9.03
CA ALA A 73 1.29 -14.26 -10.23
C ALA A 73 2.04 -12.95 -9.91
N ILE A 74 1.69 -12.26 -8.84
CA ILE A 74 2.38 -11.02 -8.41
C ILE A 74 3.82 -11.33 -7.98
N ALA A 75 4.04 -12.44 -7.26
CA ALA A 75 5.40 -12.82 -6.86
C ALA A 75 6.29 -13.09 -8.08
N GLU A 76 5.77 -13.79 -9.09
CA GLU A 76 6.46 -14.05 -10.35
C GLU A 76 6.73 -12.77 -11.14
N GLU A 77 5.72 -11.91 -11.29
CA GLU A 77 5.84 -10.64 -12.04
C GLU A 77 6.89 -9.70 -11.45
N TYR A 78 7.00 -9.66 -10.11
CA TYR A 78 7.94 -8.77 -9.41
C TYR A 78 9.21 -9.49 -8.91
N GLY A 79 9.47 -10.73 -9.36
CA GLY A 79 10.67 -11.48 -9.01
C GLY A 79 10.83 -11.74 -7.50
N ILE A 80 9.73 -11.84 -6.77
CA ILE A 80 9.72 -12.12 -5.34
C ILE A 80 9.90 -13.62 -5.16
N GLY A 81 10.94 -14.01 -4.41
CA GLY A 81 11.22 -15.41 -4.06
C GLY A 81 10.24 -16.02 -3.05
N TRP A 82 8.95 -15.76 -3.21
CA TRP A 82 7.88 -16.33 -2.40
C TRP A 82 7.29 -17.55 -3.13
N GLN A 83 7.05 -18.62 -2.38
CA GLN A 83 6.27 -19.77 -2.86
C GLN A 83 5.09 -20.02 -1.94
N SER A 84 3.98 -20.46 -2.53
CA SER A 84 2.82 -20.85 -1.75
C SER A 84 3.10 -22.13 -0.94
N HIS A 85 2.66 -22.13 0.32
CA HIS A 85 2.67 -23.31 1.18
C HIS A 85 1.33 -24.06 1.18
N GLY A 86 0.32 -23.58 0.45
CA GLY A 86 -1.01 -24.21 0.36
C GLY A 86 -2.01 -23.41 -0.49
N VAL A 87 -3.11 -24.04 -0.90
CA VAL A 87 -4.09 -23.44 -1.83
C VAL A 87 -5.03 -22.41 -1.18
N ASP A 88 -5.13 -22.39 0.14
CA ASP A 88 -6.07 -21.53 0.90
C ASP A 88 -5.42 -20.25 1.44
N MET A 89 -4.20 -19.92 1.01
CA MET A 89 -3.58 -18.67 1.43
C MET A 89 -4.29 -17.47 0.78
N GLN A 90 -4.46 -16.42 1.59
CA GLN A 90 -5.02 -15.16 1.15
C GLN A 90 -4.43 -14.01 1.97
N VAL A 91 -4.21 -12.89 1.30
CA VAL A 91 -3.97 -11.59 1.95
C VAL A 91 -5.27 -10.79 1.91
N ILE A 92 -5.72 -10.29 3.05
CA ILE A 92 -6.84 -9.36 3.16
C ILE A 92 -6.25 -7.97 3.33
N ILE A 93 -6.57 -7.06 2.41
CA ILE A 93 -6.21 -5.65 2.54
C ILE A 93 -7.47 -4.89 2.88
N GLU A 94 -7.50 -4.27 4.05
CA GLU A 94 -8.57 -3.39 4.49
C GLU A 94 -8.13 -1.93 4.49
N ARG A 95 -9.05 -1.04 4.15
CA ARG A 95 -8.85 0.40 4.32
C ARG A 95 -9.87 0.91 5.33
N PRO A 96 -9.46 1.28 6.54
CA PRO A 96 -10.37 1.87 7.52
C PRO A 96 -11.10 3.08 6.93
N GLY A 97 -12.37 3.21 7.28
CA GLY A 97 -13.19 4.33 6.88
C GLY A 97 -14.08 4.79 8.01
N GLN A 98 -14.32 6.10 8.06
CA GLN A 98 -15.30 6.73 8.94
C GLN A 98 -16.39 7.42 8.11
N PRO A 99 -17.65 7.37 8.53
CA PRO A 99 -18.72 8.09 7.84
C PRO A 99 -18.55 9.59 8.05
N LEU A 100 -18.55 10.36 6.96
CA LEU A 100 -18.56 11.82 7.05
C LEU A 100 -19.98 12.30 7.37
N SER A 101 -20.17 12.89 8.54
CA SER A 101 -21.50 13.23 9.04
C SER A 101 -22.16 14.32 8.18
N ARG A 102 -23.50 14.27 8.11
CA ARG A 102 -24.30 15.33 7.47
C ARG A 102 -23.96 16.71 8.04
N ALA A 103 -23.83 16.81 9.36
CA ALA A 103 -23.53 18.06 10.05
C ALA A 103 -22.17 18.63 9.62
N THR A 104 -21.15 17.78 9.53
CA THR A 104 -19.80 18.16 9.07
C THR A 104 -19.84 18.69 7.64
N ILE A 105 -20.55 17.99 6.73
CA ILE A 105 -20.68 18.39 5.34
C ILE A 105 -21.45 19.71 5.21
N THR A 106 -22.60 19.82 5.88
CA THR A 106 -23.40 21.05 5.85
C THR A 106 -22.65 22.24 6.41
N ALA A 107 -21.87 22.06 7.49
CA ALA A 107 -21.02 23.12 8.04
C ALA A 107 -19.94 23.56 7.05
N ALA A 108 -19.22 22.60 6.42
CA ALA A 108 -18.20 22.91 5.42
C ALA A 108 -18.79 23.63 4.20
N ILE A 109 -19.94 23.18 3.70
CA ILE A 109 -20.66 23.84 2.60
C ILE A 109 -21.11 25.24 3.00
N ALA A 110 -21.68 25.43 4.20
CA ALA A 110 -22.13 26.73 4.67
C ALA A 110 -20.99 27.74 4.77
N THR A 111 -19.81 27.32 5.25
CA THR A 111 -18.60 28.14 5.28
C THR A 111 -18.18 28.53 3.87
N ALA A 112 -18.04 27.56 2.97
CA ALA A 112 -17.63 27.81 1.58
C ALA A 112 -18.61 28.73 0.82
N LEU A 113 -19.91 28.62 1.08
CA LEU A 113 -20.92 29.50 0.49
C LEU A 113 -20.83 30.93 1.05
N GLN A 114 -20.62 31.10 2.34
CA GLN A 114 -20.44 32.42 2.96
C GLN A 114 -19.18 33.11 2.42
N ASP A 115 -18.07 32.37 2.29
CA ASP A 115 -16.83 32.87 1.69
C ASP A 115 -17.03 33.29 0.22
N ALA A 116 -17.97 32.65 -0.48
CA ALA A 116 -18.40 33.00 -1.83
C ALA A 116 -19.44 34.14 -1.88
N GLY A 117 -19.81 34.74 -0.75
CA GLY A 117 -20.74 35.87 -0.65
C GLY A 117 -22.22 35.49 -0.49
N ALA A 118 -22.53 34.23 -0.18
CA ALA A 118 -23.89 33.83 0.13
C ALA A 118 -24.37 34.45 1.47
N PRO A 119 -25.69 34.67 1.65
CA PRO A 119 -26.23 35.14 2.91
C PRO A 119 -25.94 34.17 4.05
N ALA A 120 -25.68 34.70 5.25
CA ALA A 120 -25.41 33.91 6.46
C ALA A 120 -26.55 32.94 6.85
N HIS A 121 -27.77 33.21 6.41
CA HIS A 121 -28.97 32.40 6.66
C HIS A 121 -29.43 31.69 5.38
N CYS A 122 -28.66 30.70 4.93
CA CYS A 122 -29.04 29.83 3.80
C CYS A 122 -29.50 28.46 4.31
N ALA A 123 -30.58 27.92 3.75
CA ALA A 123 -31.02 26.56 4.03
C ALA A 123 -30.33 25.56 3.08
N ILE A 124 -29.52 24.66 3.63
CA ILE A 124 -28.84 23.61 2.88
C ILE A 124 -29.61 22.29 3.05
N THR A 125 -30.10 21.74 1.94
CA THR A 125 -30.77 20.44 1.90
C THR A 125 -29.94 19.46 1.09
N LEU A 126 -29.63 18.30 1.68
CA LEU A 126 -28.99 17.17 0.99
C LEU A 126 -30.03 16.06 0.86
N PRO A 127 -30.77 15.97 -0.28
CA PRO A 127 -31.71 14.89 -0.52
C PRO A 127 -30.96 13.56 -0.63
N ASP A 128 -31.60 12.47 -0.20
CA ASP A 128 -31.09 11.09 -0.31
C ASP A 128 -29.67 10.87 0.25
N PHE A 129 -29.32 11.64 1.29
CA PHE A 129 -27.98 11.61 1.88
C PHE A 129 -27.60 10.23 2.42
N THR A 130 -26.63 9.63 1.76
CA THR A 130 -25.90 8.47 2.27
C THR A 130 -24.51 8.97 2.69
N PRO A 131 -24.13 8.85 3.98
CA PRO A 131 -22.83 9.33 4.44
C PRO A 131 -21.69 8.71 3.63
N PRO A 132 -20.84 9.50 2.96
CA PRO A 132 -19.68 8.95 2.28
C PRO A 132 -18.66 8.47 3.31
N MET A 133 -18.00 7.36 3.01
CA MET A 133 -16.89 6.85 3.82
C MET A 133 -15.60 7.57 3.43
N VAL A 134 -14.92 8.16 4.40
CA VAL A 134 -13.64 8.85 4.23
C VAL A 134 -12.57 8.17 5.09
N PRO A 135 -11.27 8.33 4.78
CA PRO A 135 -10.20 7.88 5.66
C PRO A 135 -10.33 8.50 7.07
N PRO A 136 -9.89 7.80 8.13
CA PRO A 136 -9.95 8.31 9.51
C PRO A 136 -9.19 9.63 9.70
N ASP A 137 -8.12 9.84 8.93
CA ASP A 137 -7.25 11.02 9.02
C ASP A 137 -7.58 12.09 7.96
N ALA A 138 -8.75 12.00 7.32
CA ALA A 138 -9.15 12.98 6.30
C ALA A 138 -9.55 14.31 6.96
N SER A 139 -8.95 15.41 6.49
CA SER A 139 -9.44 16.76 6.82
C SER A 139 -10.68 17.08 5.97
N PRO A 140 -11.76 17.61 6.57
CA PRO A 140 -12.86 18.22 5.83
C PRO A 140 -12.42 19.49 5.09
#